data_AF-A0A290Q2L8-F1
#
_entry.id   AF-A0A290Q2L8-F1
#
_cell.length_a   1.000
_cell.length_b   1.000
_cell.length_c   1.000
_cell.angle_alpha   90.00
_cell.angle_beta   90.00
_cell.angle_gamma   90.00
#
_symmetry.space_group_name_H-M   'P 1'
#
loop_
_entity.id
_entity.type
_entity.pdbx_description
1 polymer ?
#
loop_
_entity_poly.entity_id
_entity_poly.type
_entity_poly.pdbx_seq_one_letter_code
_entity_poly.pdbx_strand_id
1 'polypeptide(L)'
;MTTTRTFLRWSGLLLGLAVVAVGPVFGARVGDVTETTMAEQFFRFLTFRDPSLRFALIGAVLLGISCGLLGGFIVVRKMALMGDALSHAVLPGVAAGFLWNMEKDPVAILIGATIAGLLGSAMVSALTRTTRIKEDAALGLVLASFFAAGLCVQSMIQNLPTGNQSGLNHFMFGQAAALGGRDIALMSVVTVMAVSLVGLFYKELLVTSFDEGFARASGLPVAWIHHGLMLLLAMSVVIALQAVGVVLVSAMLITPAAAAYLLTDRLHRLLTLAVLFGVIAAVAGAFFSFVGKSLPTGPLMVLGTSAVFLGAFLFGPRHGVIAKWWARQSHTGRTRRENTLKAIYHVWENTGTGAEGVALTALAEKRRATLQELQGELDALQRHGLATVAGPMVYFTPAGRKRGAEIVRNHRLWELYLTNSANIAADHVHDDAENIEHVLGEDVVRELERRLGHATRDPHGKAIPSAQEIHQGGGLSGEAGGKARP
;
A
#
# COMPACT_ATOMS: atom_id res chain seq x y z
N MET A 1 1.25 -23.71 10.77
CA MET A 1 2.23 -24.07 11.82
C MET A 1 3.56 -23.34 11.71
N THR A 2 4.02 -22.94 10.51
CA THR A 2 5.27 -22.17 10.33
C THR A 2 5.17 -20.70 10.75
N THR A 3 4.01 -20.06 10.59
CA THR A 3 3.74 -18.65 10.93
C THR A 3 3.70 -18.36 12.43
N THR A 4 3.24 -19.32 13.23
CA THR A 4 3.17 -19.19 14.70
C THR A 4 4.57 -19.18 15.32
N ARG A 5 5.53 -19.89 14.71
CA ARG A 5 6.93 -19.96 15.19
C ARG A 5 7.74 -18.70 14.91
N THR A 6 7.53 -18.02 13.77
CA THR A 6 8.16 -16.72 13.51
C THR A 6 7.59 -15.66 14.44
N PHE A 7 6.27 -15.60 14.64
CA PHE A 7 5.64 -14.66 15.58
C PHE A 7 6.08 -14.89 17.03
N LEU A 8 6.22 -16.15 17.48
CA LEU A 8 6.76 -16.48 18.80
C LEU A 8 8.21 -16.00 18.98
N ARG A 9 9.06 -16.10 17.94
CA ARG A 9 10.46 -15.60 17.98
C ARG A 9 10.51 -14.08 18.12
N TRP A 10 9.63 -13.33 17.46
CA TRP A 10 9.53 -11.88 17.62
C TRP A 10 8.96 -11.50 18.99
N SER A 11 7.96 -12.23 19.51
CA SER A 11 7.46 -12.01 20.87
C SER A 11 8.51 -12.28 21.95
N GLY A 12 9.38 -13.28 21.76
CA GLY A 12 10.52 -13.56 22.64
C GLY A 12 11.63 -12.51 22.58
N LEU A 13 11.90 -11.95 21.39
CA LEU A 13 12.84 -10.82 21.22
C LEU A 13 12.31 -9.53 21.87
N LEU A 14 11.00 -9.27 21.79
CA LEU A 14 10.34 -8.14 22.44
C LEU A 14 10.26 -8.30 23.97
N LEU A 15 10.01 -9.52 24.46
CA LEU A 15 10.12 -9.85 25.88
C LEU A 15 11.56 -9.70 26.39
N GLY A 16 12.56 -10.07 25.60
CA GLY A 16 13.97 -9.83 25.92
C GLY A 16 14.32 -8.36 26.06
N LEU A 17 13.77 -7.49 25.21
CA LEU A 17 13.91 -6.03 25.31
C LEU A 17 13.18 -5.45 26.53
N ALA A 18 12.03 -6.02 26.91
CA ALA A 18 11.29 -5.63 28.11
C ALA A 18 11.99 -6.05 29.42
N VAL A 19 12.69 -7.18 29.44
CA VAL A 19 13.45 -7.65 30.63
C VAL A 19 14.70 -6.80 30.89
N VAL A 20 15.27 -6.17 29.86
CA VAL A 20 16.38 -5.21 30.01
C VAL A 20 15.92 -3.85 30.61
N ALA A 21 14.61 -3.64 30.78
CA ALA A 21 14.01 -2.38 31.27
C ALA A 21 13.93 -2.23 32.80
N VAL A 22 14.31 -3.23 33.60
CA VAL A 22 14.04 -3.24 35.07
C VAL A 22 15.27 -2.89 35.93
N GLY A 23 16.36 -2.40 35.36
CA GLY A 23 17.52 -1.92 36.15
C GLY A 23 17.31 -0.53 36.75
N PRO A 24 17.51 -0.30 38.06
CA PRO A 24 17.36 1.02 38.66
C PRO A 24 18.66 1.82 38.49
N VAL A 25 18.65 2.97 37.81
CA VAL A 25 19.79 3.91 37.86
C VAL A 25 19.31 5.37 37.78
N PHE A 26 19.80 6.16 38.73
CA PHE A 26 19.49 7.57 39.00
C PHE A 26 19.87 8.51 37.85
N GLY A 27 19.09 9.60 37.73
CA GLY A 27 19.16 10.57 36.63
C GLY A 27 20.26 11.63 36.76
N ALA A 28 20.70 12.12 35.61
CA ALA A 28 21.43 13.37 35.45
C ALA A 28 20.91 14.11 34.19
N ARG A 29 20.79 15.44 34.28
CA ARG A 29 20.18 16.34 33.28
C ARG A 29 21.02 16.47 32.01
N VAL A 30 20.36 16.44 30.86
CA VAL A 30 20.94 16.68 29.52
C VAL A 30 20.93 18.18 29.28
N GLY A 31 22.08 18.82 29.49
CA GLY A 31 22.23 20.27 29.31
C GLY A 31 23.64 20.69 28.89
N ASP A 32 24.68 19.98 29.28
CA ASP A 32 26.05 20.41 29.00
C ASP A 32 26.76 19.53 27.98
N VAL A 33 27.54 20.20 27.13
CA VAL A 33 28.45 19.72 26.09
C VAL A 33 27.88 19.76 24.66
N THR A 34 27.67 21.00 24.22
CA THR A 34 27.86 21.45 22.83
C THR A 34 29.29 21.17 22.35
N GLU A 35 29.40 20.77 21.07
CA GLU A 35 30.60 20.49 20.27
C GLU A 35 31.05 19.01 20.22
N THR A 36 30.34 18.20 19.42
CA THR A 36 30.86 16.95 18.86
C THR A 36 30.46 16.82 17.40
N THR A 37 31.30 16.17 16.58
CA THR A 37 31.06 15.96 15.14
C THR A 37 29.92 14.96 14.90
N MET A 38 29.27 15.01 13.73
CA MET A 38 28.16 14.08 13.36
C MET A 38 28.53 12.60 13.57
N ALA A 39 29.79 12.24 13.34
CA ALA A 39 30.31 10.89 13.57
C ALA A 39 30.35 10.53 15.07
N GLU A 40 30.79 11.44 15.94
CA GLU A 40 30.81 11.22 17.39
C GLU A 40 29.40 11.14 17.99
N GLN A 41 28.46 11.95 17.48
CA GLN A 41 27.04 11.86 17.87
C GLN A 41 26.43 10.53 17.44
N PHE A 42 26.78 10.02 16.26
CA PHE A 42 26.39 8.69 15.80
C PHE A 42 26.95 7.58 16.69
N PHE A 43 28.24 7.64 17.05
CA PHE A 43 28.84 6.68 17.97
C PHE A 43 28.25 6.79 19.38
N ARG A 44 27.95 8.00 19.89
CA ARG A 44 27.26 8.21 21.17
C ARG A 44 25.86 7.60 21.19
N PHE A 45 25.11 7.77 20.10
CA PHE A 45 23.79 7.17 19.93
C PHE A 45 23.85 5.63 19.98
N LEU A 46 24.85 5.04 19.32
CA LEU A 46 25.09 3.59 19.38
C LEU A 46 25.59 3.11 20.76
N THR A 47 26.23 3.97 21.53
CA THR A 47 26.86 3.63 22.83
C THR A 47 25.87 3.70 24.02
N PHE A 48 24.63 4.18 23.82
CA PHE A 48 23.56 4.23 24.85
C PHE A 48 23.97 4.85 26.20
N ARG A 49 24.93 5.78 26.21
CA ARG A 49 25.50 6.34 27.45
C ARG A 49 24.55 7.28 28.20
N ASP A 50 23.65 7.97 27.49
CA ASP A 50 22.76 8.96 28.08
C ASP A 50 21.40 8.33 28.48
N PRO A 51 20.98 8.43 29.77
CA PRO A 51 19.73 7.85 30.24
C PRO A 51 18.49 8.35 29.49
N SER A 52 18.43 9.65 29.18
CA SER A 52 17.31 10.27 28.48
C SER A 52 17.19 9.79 27.03
N LEU A 53 18.32 9.56 26.36
CA LEU A 53 18.34 9.01 25.00
C LEU A 53 17.86 7.55 25.00
N ARG A 54 18.25 6.76 26.01
CA ARG A 54 17.80 5.39 26.15
C ARG A 54 16.28 5.31 26.35
N PHE A 55 15.69 6.16 27.20
CA PHE A 55 14.24 6.19 27.35
C PHE A 55 13.53 6.66 26.09
N ALA A 56 14.03 7.71 25.42
CA ALA A 56 13.45 8.18 24.16
C ALA A 56 13.47 7.09 23.07
N LEU A 57 14.56 6.33 22.95
CA LEU A 57 14.68 5.25 21.95
C LEU A 57 13.80 4.06 22.28
N ILE A 58 13.77 3.60 23.53
CA ILE A 58 12.90 2.51 23.96
C ILE A 58 11.43 2.91 23.73
N GLY A 59 11.06 4.14 24.12
CA GLY A 59 9.72 4.69 23.89
C GLY A 59 9.37 4.74 22.41
N ALA A 60 10.29 5.19 21.55
CA ALA A 60 10.10 5.24 20.10
C ALA A 60 9.86 3.84 19.50
N VAL A 61 10.63 2.83 19.94
CA VAL A 61 10.46 1.44 19.48
C VAL A 61 9.12 0.88 19.95
N LEU A 62 8.78 1.02 21.25
CA LEU A 62 7.51 0.53 21.80
C LEU A 62 6.31 1.17 21.10
N LEU A 63 6.36 2.48 20.89
CA LEU A 63 5.36 3.24 20.13
C LEU A 63 5.25 2.76 18.69
N GLY A 64 6.38 2.57 18.00
CA GLY A 64 6.39 2.07 16.62
C GLY A 64 5.75 0.68 16.50
N ILE A 65 5.97 -0.18 17.49
CA ILE A 65 5.36 -1.52 17.55
C ILE A 65 3.86 -1.42 17.81
N SER A 66 3.43 -0.69 18.85
CA SER A 66 2.02 -0.64 19.23
C SER A 66 1.17 0.06 18.15
N CYS A 67 1.64 1.21 17.66
CA CYS A 67 0.95 1.99 16.63
C CYS A 67 0.95 1.26 15.27
N GLY A 68 2.07 0.65 14.86
CA GLY A 68 2.13 -0.12 13.61
C GLY A 68 1.22 -1.35 13.64
N LEU A 69 1.18 -2.08 14.76
CA LEU A 69 0.37 -3.29 14.91
C LEU A 69 -1.12 -2.97 14.92
N LEU A 70 -1.56 -2.06 15.80
CA LEU A 70 -2.98 -1.72 15.95
C LEU A 70 -3.47 -0.89 14.76
N GLY A 71 -2.64 0.02 14.24
CA GLY A 71 -2.90 0.77 13.01
C GLY A 71 -3.18 -0.14 11.82
N GLY A 72 -2.46 -1.26 11.70
CA GLY A 72 -2.71 -2.26 10.66
C GLY A 72 -4.15 -2.80 10.66
N PHE A 73 -4.71 -3.13 11.83
CA PHE A 73 -6.11 -3.57 11.94
C PHE A 73 -7.10 -2.45 11.67
N ILE A 74 -6.82 -1.25 12.18
CA ILE A 74 -7.72 -0.10 12.02
C ILE A 74 -7.81 0.36 10.57
N VAL A 75 -6.70 0.35 9.84
CA VAL A 75 -6.67 0.65 8.40
C VAL A 75 -7.44 -0.40 7.60
N VAL A 76 -7.22 -1.69 7.85
CA VAL A 76 -7.93 -2.78 7.14
C VAL A 76 -9.44 -2.75 7.40
N ARG A 77 -9.86 -2.37 8.62
CA ARG A 77 -11.28 -2.21 8.96
C ARG A 77 -11.90 -0.90 8.46
N LYS A 78 -11.17 -0.07 7.71
CA LYS A 78 -11.62 1.25 7.23
C LYS A 78 -12.00 2.23 8.34
N MET A 79 -11.47 2.04 9.55
CA MET A 79 -11.74 2.89 10.71
C MET A 79 -10.57 3.84 11.00
N ALA A 80 -9.79 4.25 9.99
CA ALA A 80 -8.60 5.08 10.18
C ALA A 80 -8.89 6.36 10.99
N LEU A 81 -10.04 7.01 10.74
CA LEU A 81 -10.47 8.22 11.46
C LEU A 81 -10.88 7.95 12.92
N MET A 82 -11.18 6.69 13.31
CA MET A 82 -11.46 6.35 14.70
C MET A 82 -10.23 6.55 15.60
N GLY A 83 -9.04 6.23 15.10
CA GLY A 83 -7.79 6.47 15.84
C GLY A 83 -7.54 7.96 16.12
N ASP A 84 -7.91 8.81 15.17
CA ASP A 84 -7.84 10.26 15.32
C ASP A 84 -8.87 10.78 16.32
N ALA A 85 -10.13 10.38 16.15
CA ALA A 85 -11.20 10.72 17.09
C ALA A 85 -10.87 10.31 18.54
N LEU A 86 -10.29 9.12 18.73
CA LEU A 86 -9.86 8.64 20.04
C LEU A 86 -8.75 9.51 20.64
N SER A 87 -7.74 9.89 19.87
CA SER A 87 -6.60 10.69 20.38
C SER A 87 -7.03 11.99 21.04
N HIS A 88 -8.07 12.63 20.49
CA HIS A 88 -8.65 13.85 21.05
C HIS A 88 -9.75 13.58 22.08
N ALA A 89 -10.55 12.52 21.93
CA ALA A 89 -11.58 12.15 22.90
C ALA A 89 -11.00 11.73 24.27
N VAL A 90 -9.74 11.31 24.27
CA VAL A 90 -8.99 10.90 25.45
C VAL A 90 -8.58 12.09 26.34
N LEU A 91 -8.47 13.31 25.81
CA LEU A 91 -8.01 14.51 26.53
C LEU A 91 -8.75 14.86 27.83
N PRO A 92 -10.09 14.93 27.86
CA PRO A 92 -10.80 15.19 29.12
C PRO A 92 -10.48 14.13 30.19
N GLY A 93 -10.23 12.89 29.78
CA GLY A 93 -9.81 11.81 30.68
C GLY A 93 -8.38 11.98 31.20
N VAL A 94 -7.45 12.49 30.37
CA VAL A 94 -6.09 12.84 30.80
C VAL A 94 -6.13 13.95 31.86
N ALA A 95 -6.93 14.99 31.62
CA ALA A 95 -7.09 16.10 32.56
C ALA A 95 -7.77 15.64 33.87
N ALA A 96 -8.79 14.79 33.79
CA ALA A 96 -9.45 14.20 34.96
C ALA A 96 -8.51 13.28 35.76
N GLY A 97 -7.69 12.47 35.09
CA GLY A 97 -6.70 11.60 35.74
C GLY A 97 -5.61 12.39 36.48
N PHE A 98 -5.23 13.55 35.96
CA PHE A 98 -4.32 14.47 36.65
C PHE A 98 -4.96 15.10 37.90
N LEU A 99 -6.24 15.51 37.81
CA LEU A 99 -6.98 16.08 38.95
C LEU A 99 -7.10 15.13 40.14
N TRP A 100 -7.10 13.81 39.90
CA TRP A 100 -7.26 12.82 40.96
C TRP A 100 -6.14 12.84 42.00
N ASN A 101 -4.88 12.90 41.55
CA ASN A 101 -3.72 12.93 42.46
C ASN A 101 -3.06 14.31 42.56
N MET A 102 -3.52 15.30 41.76
CA MET A 102 -2.86 16.62 41.61
C MET A 102 -1.36 16.53 41.25
N GLU A 103 -0.92 15.35 40.79
CA GLU A 103 0.44 15.00 40.41
C GLU A 103 0.43 14.26 39.08
N LYS A 104 1.57 14.27 38.36
CA LYS A 104 1.77 13.45 37.17
C LYS A 104 1.91 11.98 37.57
N ASP A 105 0.80 11.29 37.84
CA ASP A 105 0.75 9.84 37.94
C ASP A 105 0.36 9.20 36.59
N PRO A 106 1.29 8.53 35.90
CA PRO A 106 1.03 7.91 34.61
C PRO A 106 -0.10 6.87 34.62
N VAL A 107 -0.34 6.19 35.76
CA VAL A 107 -1.38 5.15 35.87
C VAL A 107 -2.77 5.77 35.95
N ALA A 108 -2.95 6.78 36.82
CA ALA A 108 -4.21 7.51 36.94
C ALA A 108 -4.60 8.18 35.62
N ILE A 109 -3.62 8.79 34.94
CA ILE A 109 -3.80 9.35 33.60
C ILE A 109 -4.23 8.24 32.62
N LEU A 110 -3.54 7.10 32.58
CA LEU A 110 -3.90 6.01 31.68
C LEU A 110 -5.34 5.53 31.87
N ILE A 111 -5.78 5.35 33.12
CA ILE A 111 -7.13 4.90 33.44
C ILE A 111 -8.17 5.94 33.01
N GLY A 112 -8.02 7.20 33.44
CA GLY A 112 -8.97 8.26 33.10
C GLY A 112 -9.08 8.49 31.59
N ALA A 113 -7.92 8.52 30.93
CA ALA A 113 -7.78 8.69 29.49
C ALA A 113 -8.42 7.52 28.70
N THR A 114 -8.20 6.27 29.14
CA THR A 114 -8.81 5.09 28.52
C THR A 114 -10.33 5.07 28.70
N ILE A 115 -10.84 5.42 29.88
CA ILE A 115 -12.28 5.51 30.14
C ILE A 115 -12.91 6.57 29.23
N ALA A 116 -12.31 7.75 29.12
CA ALA A 116 -12.80 8.80 28.23
C ALA A 116 -12.78 8.37 26.75
N GLY A 117 -11.71 7.71 26.30
CA GLY A 117 -11.63 7.16 24.94
C GLY A 117 -12.70 6.10 24.66
N LEU A 118 -12.94 5.17 25.59
CA LEU A 118 -14.00 4.18 25.48
C LEU A 118 -15.39 4.82 25.45
N LEU A 119 -15.64 5.83 26.29
CA LEU A 119 -16.88 6.60 26.26
C LEU A 119 -17.05 7.32 24.93
N GLY A 120 -15.99 7.91 24.38
CA GLY A 120 -16.00 8.52 23.05
C GLY A 120 -16.35 7.51 21.95
N SER A 121 -15.67 6.36 21.91
CA SER A 121 -15.96 5.28 20.96
C SER A 121 -17.40 4.75 21.09
N ALA A 122 -17.87 4.56 22.33
CA ALA A 122 -19.25 4.14 22.60
C ALA A 122 -20.26 5.21 22.14
N MET A 123 -19.97 6.49 22.34
CA MET A 123 -20.81 7.60 21.86
C MET A 123 -20.90 7.60 20.33
N VAL A 124 -19.79 7.42 19.62
CA VAL A 124 -19.78 7.30 18.15
C VAL A 124 -20.64 6.11 17.71
N SER A 125 -20.46 4.95 18.34
CA SER A 125 -21.24 3.74 18.04
C SER A 125 -22.73 3.91 18.33
N ALA A 126 -23.07 4.59 19.43
CA ALA A 126 -24.46 4.89 19.77
C ALA A 126 -25.08 5.84 18.74
N LEU A 127 -24.39 6.92 18.39
CA LEU A 127 -24.90 7.92 17.45
C LEU A 127 -25.14 7.33 16.06
N THR A 128 -24.21 6.51 15.57
CA THR A 128 -24.31 5.84 14.27
C THR A 128 -25.40 4.76 14.23
N ARG A 129 -25.73 4.13 15.36
CA ARG A 129 -26.78 3.10 15.44
C ARG A 129 -28.17 3.66 15.69
N THR A 130 -28.30 4.75 16.44
CA THR A 130 -29.61 5.32 16.82
C THR A 130 -30.07 6.44 15.90
N THR A 131 -29.15 7.10 15.18
CA THR A 131 -29.46 8.25 14.32
C THR A 131 -29.12 7.97 12.85
N ARG A 132 -29.53 8.87 11.95
CA ARG A 132 -29.19 8.82 10.52
C ARG A 132 -27.84 9.48 10.18
N ILE A 133 -27.05 9.82 11.20
CA ILE A 133 -25.77 10.51 11.02
C ILE A 133 -24.73 9.52 10.48
N LYS A 134 -23.99 9.92 9.45
CA LYS A 134 -22.89 9.14 8.88
C LYS A 134 -21.75 9.01 9.89
N GLU A 135 -21.02 7.88 9.84
CA GLU A 135 -19.92 7.59 10.77
C GLU A 135 -18.87 8.71 10.83
N ASP A 136 -18.43 9.24 9.69
CA ASP A 136 -17.47 10.35 9.63
C ASP A 136 -17.97 11.62 10.34
N ALA A 137 -19.27 11.91 10.25
CA ALA A 137 -19.88 13.05 10.92
C ALA A 137 -20.03 12.83 12.42
N ALA A 138 -20.36 11.59 12.83
CA ALA A 138 -20.41 11.22 14.24
C ALA A 138 -19.02 11.28 14.90
N LEU A 139 -17.98 10.80 14.22
CA LEU A 139 -16.59 10.92 14.63
C LEU A 139 -16.20 12.39 14.83
N GLY A 140 -16.49 13.25 13.85
CA GLY A 140 -16.20 14.68 13.93
C GLY A 140 -16.93 15.40 15.08
N LEU A 141 -18.19 15.05 15.34
CA LEU A 141 -18.97 15.61 16.45
C LEU A 141 -18.39 15.23 17.82
N VAL A 142 -18.09 13.95 18.02
CA VAL A 142 -17.53 13.44 19.29
C VAL A 142 -16.12 13.98 19.51
N LEU A 143 -15.29 13.97 18.47
CA LEU A 143 -13.97 14.60 18.43
C LEU A 143 -14.04 16.04 18.95
N ALA A 144 -14.84 16.90 18.30
CA ALA A 144 -14.91 18.32 18.65
C ALA A 144 -15.44 18.55 20.08
N SER A 145 -16.47 17.80 20.49
CA SER A 145 -17.11 17.95 21.80
C SER A 145 -16.17 17.57 22.95
N PHE A 146 -15.53 16.40 22.86
CA PHE A 146 -14.61 15.94 23.91
C PHE A 146 -13.33 16.76 23.92
N PHE A 147 -12.81 17.15 22.76
CA PHE A 147 -11.63 18.00 22.68
C PHE A 147 -11.89 19.37 23.34
N ALA A 148 -13.02 20.00 23.04
CA ALA A 148 -13.43 21.26 23.67
C ALA A 148 -13.59 21.10 25.20
N ALA A 149 -14.27 20.04 25.65
CA ALA A 149 -14.40 19.75 27.08
C ALA A 149 -13.04 19.55 27.76
N GLY A 150 -12.13 18.78 27.13
CA GLY A 150 -10.78 18.56 27.61
C GLY A 150 -9.99 19.86 27.71
N LEU A 151 -10.06 20.75 26.72
CA LEU A 151 -9.42 22.06 26.74
C LEU A 151 -9.99 22.99 27.84
N CYS A 152 -11.30 22.95 28.09
CA CYS A 152 -11.90 23.70 29.20
C CYS A 152 -11.37 23.24 30.56
N VAL A 153 -11.35 21.93 30.80
CA VAL A 153 -10.81 21.36 32.05
C VAL A 153 -9.31 21.66 32.17
N GLN A 154 -8.56 21.54 31.07
CA GLN A 154 -7.14 21.89 31.00
C GLN A 154 -6.89 23.36 31.37
N SER A 155 -7.62 24.28 30.75
CA SER A 155 -7.51 25.71 31.01
C SER A 155 -7.88 26.05 32.45
N MET A 156 -8.90 25.38 33.00
CA MET A 156 -9.25 25.50 34.41
C MET A 156 -8.07 25.08 35.29
N ILE A 157 -7.48 23.90 35.07
CA ILE A 157 -6.32 23.38 35.83
C ILE A 157 -5.16 24.38 35.80
N GLN A 158 -4.82 24.92 34.63
CA GLN A 158 -3.69 25.86 34.47
C GLN A 158 -3.85 27.15 35.28
N ASN A 159 -5.09 27.57 35.54
CA ASN A 159 -5.39 28.76 36.33
C ASN A 159 -5.42 28.51 37.84
N LEU A 160 -5.31 27.26 38.33
CA LEU A 160 -5.15 27.00 39.75
C LEU A 160 -3.76 27.44 40.24
N PRO A 161 -3.62 27.96 41.49
CA PRO A 161 -2.32 28.36 42.06
C PRO A 161 -1.27 27.24 42.07
N THR A 162 -1.72 25.98 42.15
CA THR A 162 -0.91 24.75 42.07
C THR A 162 -0.74 24.22 40.64
N GLY A 163 -1.55 24.69 39.69
CA GLY A 163 -1.65 24.16 38.33
C GLY A 163 -0.65 24.75 37.33
N ASN A 164 -0.09 25.93 37.62
CA ASN A 164 0.90 26.59 36.74
C ASN A 164 2.27 25.86 36.66
N GLN A 165 2.45 24.77 37.43
CA GLN A 165 3.61 23.86 37.35
C GLN A 165 3.29 22.54 36.62
N SER A 166 2.07 22.38 36.11
CA SER A 166 1.64 21.13 35.49
C SER A 166 2.30 20.96 34.12
N GLY A 167 3.26 20.04 34.03
CA GLY A 167 3.90 19.60 32.77
C GLY A 167 2.94 19.00 31.73
N LEU A 168 1.62 19.20 31.86
CA LEU A 168 0.59 18.74 30.95
C LEU A 168 0.69 19.34 29.55
N ASN A 169 1.17 20.57 29.39
CA ASN A 169 1.43 21.13 28.06
C ASN A 169 2.51 20.31 27.33
N HIS A 170 3.63 20.02 28.01
CA HIS A 170 4.67 19.16 27.46
C HIS A 170 4.20 17.73 27.21
N PHE A 171 3.27 17.23 28.03
CA PHE A 171 2.63 15.92 27.85
C PHE A 171 1.76 15.86 26.58
N MET A 172 0.93 16.88 26.33
CA MET A 172 0.00 16.91 25.20
C MET A 172 0.68 17.18 23.86
N PHE A 173 1.72 18.00 23.84
CA PHE A 173 2.49 18.29 22.64
C PHE A 173 3.56 17.22 22.32
N GLY A 174 3.79 16.28 23.25
CA GLY A 174 4.70 15.16 23.07
C GLY A 174 6.16 15.56 23.18
N GLN A 175 6.87 14.97 24.15
CA GLN A 175 8.30 15.16 24.29
C GLN A 175 8.96 13.84 24.69
N ALA A 176 9.48 13.11 23.70
CA ALA A 176 10.18 11.85 23.94
C ALA A 176 11.35 11.98 24.94
N ALA A 177 12.01 13.14 24.99
CA ALA A 177 13.07 13.43 25.95
C ALA A 177 12.59 13.57 27.40
N ALA A 178 11.28 13.80 27.63
CA ALA A 178 10.67 13.94 28.95
C ALA A 178 10.08 12.62 29.49
N LEU A 179 10.28 11.49 28.78
CA LEU A 179 9.83 10.17 29.20
C LEU A 179 10.62 9.71 30.44
N GLY A 180 9.90 9.36 31.51
CA GLY A 180 10.47 8.77 32.71
C GLY A 180 10.45 7.23 32.71
N GLY A 181 11.10 6.62 33.70
CA GLY A 181 11.10 5.16 33.85
C GLY A 181 9.71 4.55 34.05
N ARG A 182 8.81 5.22 34.79
CA ARG A 182 7.40 4.79 34.95
C ARG A 182 6.63 4.84 33.63
N ASP A 183 6.89 5.84 32.78
CA ASP A 183 6.25 5.99 31.47
C ASP A 183 6.66 4.83 30.55
N ILE A 184 7.96 4.48 30.53
CA ILE A 184 8.48 3.35 29.77
C ILE A 184 7.97 2.00 30.29
N ALA A 185 7.86 1.82 31.60
CA ALA A 185 7.30 0.60 32.18
C ALA A 185 5.85 0.39 31.72
N LEU A 186 5.02 1.45 31.74
CA LEU A 186 3.64 1.37 31.27
C LEU A 186 3.54 1.15 29.75
N MET A 187 4.35 1.87 28.96
CA MET A 187 4.45 1.62 27.52
C MET A 187 4.79 0.16 27.23
N SER A 188 5.73 -0.42 27.98
CA SER A 188 6.15 -1.81 27.82
C SER A 188 5.02 -2.78 28.14
N VAL A 189 4.33 -2.59 29.28
CA VAL A 189 3.18 -3.42 29.68
C VAL A 189 2.08 -3.38 28.62
N VAL A 190 1.68 -2.19 28.17
CA VAL A 190 0.62 -2.03 27.17
C VAL A 190 1.02 -2.60 25.82
N THR A 191 2.27 -2.40 25.39
CA THR A 191 2.76 -2.95 24.12
C THR A 191 2.83 -4.47 24.16
N VAL A 192 3.35 -5.07 25.24
CA VAL A 192 3.40 -6.53 25.42
C VAL A 192 1.99 -7.10 25.47
N MET A 193 1.07 -6.44 26.19
CA MET A 193 -0.34 -6.84 26.23
C MET A 193 -0.98 -6.78 24.84
N ALA A 194 -0.78 -5.70 24.07
CA ALA A 194 -1.31 -5.56 22.72
C ALA A 194 -0.76 -6.63 21.77
N VAL A 195 0.56 -6.85 21.76
CA VAL A 195 1.21 -7.90 20.94
C VAL A 195 0.70 -9.29 21.33
N SER A 196 0.57 -9.56 22.63
CA SER A 196 0.12 -10.87 23.13
C SER A 196 -1.33 -11.14 22.77
N LEU A 197 -2.23 -10.19 23.00
CA LEU A 197 -3.66 -10.34 22.68
C LEU A 197 -3.89 -10.42 21.18
N VAL A 198 -3.22 -9.59 20.38
CA VAL A 198 -3.27 -9.69 18.91
C VAL A 198 -2.72 -11.02 18.42
N GLY A 199 -1.66 -11.54 19.03
CA GLY A 199 -1.07 -12.83 18.69
C GLY A 199 -1.98 -14.01 19.03
N LEU A 200 -2.57 -13.99 20.23
CA LEU A 200 -3.48 -15.03 20.73
C LEU A 200 -4.80 -15.05 19.93
N PHE A 201 -5.39 -13.87 19.72
CA PHE A 201 -6.67 -13.70 19.03
C PHE A 201 -6.51 -13.36 17.54
N TYR A 202 -5.38 -13.73 16.93
CA TYR A 202 -5.08 -13.36 15.54
C TYR A 202 -6.15 -13.85 14.56
N LYS A 203 -6.66 -15.07 14.75
CA LYS A 203 -7.64 -15.67 13.84
C LYS A 203 -8.99 -14.96 13.96
N GLU A 204 -9.41 -14.68 15.18
CA GLU A 204 -10.66 -14.01 15.53
C GLU A 204 -10.63 -12.56 15.02
N LEU A 205 -9.54 -11.84 15.24
CA LEU A 205 -9.32 -10.49 14.71
C LEU A 205 -9.25 -10.48 13.19
N LEU A 206 -8.62 -11.48 12.55
CA LEU A 206 -8.57 -11.62 11.09
C LEU A 206 -9.98 -11.77 10.52
N VAL A 207 -10.74 -12.77 10.98
CA VAL A 207 -12.07 -13.07 10.44
C VAL A 207 -13.02 -11.89 10.64
N THR A 208 -13.05 -11.31 11.84
CA THR A 208 -13.90 -10.13 12.13
C THR A 208 -13.50 -8.86 11.37
N SER A 209 -12.27 -8.75 10.89
CA SER A 209 -11.84 -7.57 10.12
C SER A 209 -12.23 -7.63 8.65
N PHE A 210 -12.37 -8.83 8.08
CA PHE A 210 -12.66 -9.02 6.65
C PHE A 210 -14.12 -9.37 6.38
N ASP A 211 -14.77 -10.14 7.27
CA ASP A 211 -16.17 -10.51 7.13
C ASP A 211 -16.84 -10.66 8.51
N GLU A 212 -17.52 -9.60 8.95
CA GLU A 212 -18.29 -9.61 10.19
C GLU A 212 -19.49 -10.57 10.13
N GLY A 213 -20.10 -10.75 8.94
CA GLY A 213 -21.28 -11.61 8.77
C GLY A 213 -20.92 -13.08 8.96
N PHE A 214 -19.86 -13.52 8.28
CA PHE A 214 -19.28 -14.84 8.45
C PHE A 214 -18.78 -15.08 9.88
N ALA A 215 -18.16 -14.07 10.52
CA ALA A 215 -17.74 -14.17 11.92
C ALA A 215 -18.92 -14.44 12.87
N ARG A 216 -20.04 -13.69 12.71
CA ARG A 216 -21.26 -13.89 13.52
C ARG A 216 -21.89 -15.25 13.28
N ALA A 217 -21.99 -15.67 12.01
CA ALA A 217 -22.54 -17.00 11.67
C ALA A 217 -21.69 -18.16 12.21
N SER A 218 -20.38 -17.96 12.31
CA SER A 218 -19.43 -18.93 12.89
C SER A 218 -19.43 -18.97 14.43
N GLY A 219 -20.30 -18.19 15.09
CA GLY A 219 -20.42 -18.16 16.55
C GLY A 219 -19.38 -17.28 17.26
N LEU A 220 -18.62 -16.45 16.55
CA LEU A 220 -17.65 -15.56 17.18
C LEU A 220 -18.34 -14.35 17.83
N PRO A 221 -17.91 -13.94 19.05
CA PRO A 221 -18.47 -12.79 19.75
C PRO A 221 -17.93 -11.47 19.16
N VAL A 222 -18.41 -11.08 17.97
CA VAL A 222 -17.90 -9.93 17.20
C VAL A 222 -17.89 -8.62 18.00
N ALA A 223 -18.94 -8.36 18.79
CA ALA A 223 -19.02 -7.15 19.61
C ALA A 223 -17.90 -7.08 20.65
N TRP A 224 -17.62 -8.18 21.35
CA TRP A 224 -16.55 -8.25 22.35
C TRP A 224 -15.16 -8.09 21.71
N ILE A 225 -14.95 -8.68 20.53
CA ILE A 225 -13.70 -8.53 19.78
C ILE A 225 -13.50 -7.07 19.34
N HIS A 226 -14.57 -6.42 18.88
CA HIS A 226 -14.53 -5.00 18.51
C HIS A 226 -14.19 -4.12 19.72
N HIS A 227 -14.89 -4.27 20.84
CA HIS A 227 -14.61 -3.51 22.06
C HIS A 227 -13.21 -3.79 22.62
N GLY A 228 -12.73 -5.04 22.56
CA GLY A 228 -11.37 -5.40 22.93
C GLY A 228 -10.32 -4.69 22.06
N LEU A 229 -10.54 -4.62 20.73
CA LEU A 229 -9.67 -3.85 19.83
C LEU A 229 -9.70 -2.35 20.15
N MET A 230 -10.89 -1.79 20.41
CA MET A 230 -11.03 -0.37 20.77
C MET A 230 -10.37 -0.04 22.11
N LEU A 231 -10.45 -0.94 23.09
CA LEU A 231 -9.74 -0.80 24.37
C LEU A 231 -8.22 -0.79 24.15
N LEU A 232 -7.68 -1.76 23.39
CA LEU A 232 -6.25 -1.80 23.08
C LEU A 232 -5.78 -0.57 22.30
N LEU A 233 -6.61 -0.12 21.35
CA LEU A 233 -6.33 1.10 20.60
C LEU A 233 -6.31 2.32 21.52
N ALA A 234 -7.30 2.49 22.38
CA ALA A 234 -7.35 3.60 23.33
C ALA A 234 -6.12 3.61 24.25
N MET A 235 -5.77 2.47 24.85
CA MET A 235 -4.57 2.37 25.69
C MET A 235 -3.28 2.67 24.91
N SER A 236 -3.15 2.15 23.69
CA SER A 236 -1.99 2.42 22.83
C SER A 236 -1.90 3.89 22.42
N VAL A 237 -3.03 4.52 22.11
CA VAL A 237 -3.07 5.95 21.80
C VAL A 237 -2.58 6.74 23.01
N VAL A 238 -3.11 6.48 24.21
CA VAL A 238 -2.74 7.19 25.45
C VAL A 238 -1.25 7.12 25.73
N ILE A 239 -0.64 5.94 25.64
CA ILE A 239 0.81 5.83 25.87
C ILE A 239 1.59 6.56 24.78
N ALA A 240 1.10 6.54 23.52
CA ALA A 240 1.77 7.20 22.41
C ALA A 240 1.69 8.74 22.47
N LEU A 241 0.63 9.29 23.10
CA LEU A 241 0.43 10.73 23.30
C LEU A 241 1.67 11.38 23.95
N GLN A 242 2.29 10.70 24.91
CA GLN A 242 3.40 11.26 25.69
C GLN A 242 4.67 11.45 24.86
N ALA A 243 4.92 10.53 23.92
CA ALA A 243 6.16 10.53 23.14
C ALA A 243 6.04 11.43 21.90
N VAL A 244 4.89 11.43 21.24
CA VAL A 244 4.70 12.04 19.92
C VAL A 244 3.73 13.22 19.93
N GLY A 245 2.78 13.24 20.85
CA GLY A 245 1.78 14.31 21.00
C GLY A 245 0.44 13.98 20.35
N VAL A 246 -0.62 14.65 20.82
CA VAL A 246 -2.02 14.30 20.53
C VAL A 246 -2.35 14.24 19.04
N VAL A 247 -1.95 15.26 18.29
CA VAL A 247 -2.24 15.36 16.86
C VAL A 247 -1.42 14.36 16.03
N LEU A 248 -0.20 14.07 16.47
CA LEU A 248 0.78 13.31 15.69
C LEU A 248 0.67 11.80 15.91
N VAL A 249 -0.01 11.35 16.98
CA VAL A 249 -0.30 9.93 17.22
C VAL A 249 -1.14 9.33 16.09
N SER A 250 -2.13 10.05 15.58
CA SER A 250 -2.96 9.60 14.45
C SER A 250 -2.11 9.28 13.22
N ALA A 251 -1.12 10.11 12.93
CA ALA A 251 -0.19 9.88 11.82
C ALA A 251 0.70 8.65 12.06
N MET A 252 1.22 8.47 13.27
CA MET A 252 1.99 7.27 13.65
C MET A 252 1.16 5.98 13.58
N LEU A 253 -0.14 6.07 13.83
CA LEU A 253 -1.06 4.93 13.76
C LEU A 253 -1.40 4.58 12.29
N ILE A 254 -1.72 5.59 11.48
CA ILE A 254 -2.31 5.38 10.15
C ILE A 254 -1.25 5.23 9.07
N THR A 255 -0.25 6.11 9.02
CA THR A 255 0.70 6.21 7.90
C THR A 255 1.57 4.95 7.69
N PRO A 256 2.17 4.30 8.72
CA PRO A 256 2.99 3.11 8.48
C PRO A 256 2.13 1.90 8.09
N ALA A 257 0.91 1.82 8.62
CA ALA A 257 -0.07 0.81 8.24
C ALA A 257 -0.56 1.01 6.79
N ALA A 258 -0.82 2.24 6.36
CA ALA A 258 -1.17 2.57 4.99
C ALA A 258 -0.02 2.28 4.02
N ALA A 259 1.23 2.56 4.40
CA ALA A 259 2.40 2.22 3.61
C ALA A 259 2.53 0.69 3.41
N ALA A 260 2.32 -0.08 4.47
CA ALA A 260 2.29 -1.54 4.40
C ALA A 260 1.12 -2.07 3.56
N TYR A 261 -0.06 -1.44 3.64
CA TYR A 261 -1.24 -1.79 2.86
C TYR A 261 -1.01 -1.65 1.34
N LEU A 262 -0.19 -0.68 0.90
CA LEU A 262 0.17 -0.52 -0.52
C LEU A 262 1.11 -1.62 -1.05
N LEU A 263 1.87 -2.28 -0.17
CA LEU A 263 2.94 -3.20 -0.52
C LEU A 263 2.53 -4.67 -0.47
N THR A 264 1.47 -5.04 0.26
CA THR A 264 1.10 -6.44 0.43
C THR A 264 -0.39 -6.69 0.61
N ASP A 265 -0.88 -7.80 0.04
CA ASP A 265 -2.26 -8.25 0.15
C ASP A 265 -2.49 -9.24 1.32
N ARG A 266 -1.43 -9.64 2.05
CA ARG A 266 -1.54 -10.63 3.13
C ARG A 266 -1.48 -9.95 4.50
N LEU A 267 -2.52 -10.09 5.33
CA LEU A 267 -2.61 -9.39 6.62
C LEU A 267 -1.39 -9.60 7.53
N HIS A 268 -0.88 -10.83 7.68
CA HIS A 268 0.31 -11.05 8.52
C HIS A 268 1.53 -10.26 8.03
N ARG A 269 1.74 -10.18 6.70
CA ARG A 269 2.82 -9.37 6.12
C ARG A 269 2.58 -7.89 6.34
N LEU A 270 1.32 -7.46 6.20
CA LEU A 270 0.91 -6.08 6.45
C LEU A 270 1.25 -5.66 7.88
N LEU A 271 0.86 -6.45 8.88
CA LEU A 271 1.15 -6.16 10.29
C LEU A 271 2.65 -6.10 10.56
N THR A 272 3.43 -7.06 10.03
CA THR A 272 4.88 -7.06 10.22
C THR A 272 5.56 -5.87 9.55
N LEU A 273 5.11 -5.47 8.35
CA LEU A 273 5.64 -4.31 7.64
C LEU A 273 5.24 -3.00 8.32
N ALA A 274 4.01 -2.89 8.81
CA ALA A 274 3.53 -1.71 9.52
C ALA A 274 4.33 -1.47 10.81
N VAL A 275 4.57 -2.53 11.59
CA VAL A 275 5.46 -2.48 12.76
C VAL A 275 6.89 -2.09 12.35
N LEU A 276 7.44 -2.71 11.30
CA LEU A 276 8.80 -2.42 10.85
C LEU A 276 8.95 -0.96 10.41
N PHE A 277 8.02 -0.44 9.60
CA PHE A 277 8.02 0.95 9.16
C PHE A 277 7.82 1.93 10.31
N GLY A 278 6.90 1.62 11.23
CA GLY A 278 6.68 2.43 12.43
C GLY A 278 7.94 2.51 13.29
N VAL A 279 8.60 1.38 13.56
CA VAL A 279 9.84 1.33 14.35
C VAL A 279 10.99 2.05 13.63
N ILE A 280 11.21 1.77 12.34
CA ILE A 280 12.29 2.43 11.58
C ILE A 280 12.09 3.94 11.57
N ALA A 281 10.87 4.41 11.31
CA ALA A 281 10.58 5.84 11.26
C ALA A 281 10.65 6.49 12.64
N ALA A 282 10.18 5.82 13.70
CA ALA A 282 10.27 6.34 15.06
C ALA A 282 11.72 6.43 15.55
N VAL A 283 12.54 5.41 15.29
CA VAL A 283 13.97 5.40 15.63
C VAL A 283 14.74 6.42 14.80
N ALA A 284 14.48 6.50 13.49
CA ALA A 284 15.10 7.51 12.63
C ALA A 284 14.71 8.94 13.08
N GLY A 285 13.44 9.18 13.39
CA GLY A 285 12.97 10.46 13.92
C GLY A 285 13.63 10.82 15.26
N ALA A 286 13.77 9.84 16.17
CA ALA A 286 14.49 10.02 17.42
C ALA A 286 15.98 10.34 17.21
N PHE A 287 16.63 9.65 16.26
CA PHE A 287 18.01 9.89 15.89
C PHE A 287 18.23 11.30 15.32
N PHE A 288 17.41 11.72 14.36
CA PHE A 288 17.50 13.06 13.79
C PHE A 288 17.17 14.17 14.81
N SER A 289 16.29 13.89 15.77
CA SER A 289 15.98 14.81 16.88
C SER A 289 17.15 14.97 17.85
N PHE A 290 17.94 13.92 18.07
CA PHE A 290 19.14 13.95 18.90
C PHE A 290 20.29 14.69 18.22
N VAL A 291 20.48 14.45 16.92
CA VAL A 291 21.55 15.06 16.12
C VAL A 291 21.26 16.54 15.81
N GLY A 292 20.00 16.86 15.50
CA GLY A 292 19.58 18.23 15.21
C GLY A 292 19.39 19.03 16.50
N LYS A 293 20.09 20.17 16.62
CA LYS A 293 19.96 21.06 17.77
C LYS A 293 18.47 21.44 17.98
N SER A 294 17.89 21.03 19.11
CA SER A 294 16.53 21.38 19.55
C SER A 294 15.38 21.03 18.60
N LEU A 295 15.51 20.00 17.76
CA LEU A 295 14.40 19.57 16.89
C LEU A 295 13.36 18.73 17.66
N PRO A 296 12.05 18.98 17.50
CA PRO A 296 11.00 18.24 18.19
C PRO A 296 10.90 16.80 17.67
N THR A 297 10.93 15.83 18.59
CA THR A 297 11.04 14.40 18.24
C THR A 297 9.79 13.86 17.55
N GLY A 298 8.59 14.19 18.05
CA GLY A 298 7.31 13.71 17.48
C GLY A 298 7.12 14.07 16.00
N PRO A 299 7.24 15.35 15.59
CA PRO A 299 7.17 15.76 14.19
C PRO A 299 8.16 15.03 13.28
N LEU A 300 9.40 14.81 13.75
CA LEU A 300 10.42 14.10 12.97
C LEU A 300 10.08 12.63 12.77
N MET A 301 9.50 11.95 13.76
CA MET A 301 8.98 10.58 13.57
C MET A 301 7.92 10.56 12.46
N VAL A 302 6.98 11.51 12.50
CA VAL A 302 5.89 11.61 11.49
C VAL A 302 6.45 11.89 10.10
N LEU A 303 7.39 12.82 9.96
CA LEU A 303 8.06 13.07 8.69
C LEU A 303 8.79 11.82 8.17
N GLY A 304 9.46 11.07 9.06
CA GLY A 304 10.09 9.79 8.71
C GLY A 304 9.07 8.77 8.18
N THR A 305 7.91 8.66 8.82
CA THR A 305 6.87 7.71 8.40
C THR A 305 6.19 8.15 7.10
N SER A 306 5.97 9.45 6.93
CA SER A 306 5.48 10.03 5.68
C SER A 306 6.45 9.81 4.53
N ALA A 307 7.77 9.88 4.78
CA ALA A 307 8.78 9.54 3.77
C ALA A 307 8.74 8.05 3.39
N VAL A 308 8.56 7.15 4.36
CA VAL A 308 8.37 5.72 4.11
C VAL A 308 7.10 5.48 3.28
N PHE A 309 6.00 6.15 3.61
CA PHE A 309 4.76 6.08 2.83
C PHE A 309 4.94 6.59 1.41
N LEU A 310 5.61 7.73 1.21
CA LEU A 310 5.89 8.28 -0.10
C LEU A 310 6.74 7.32 -0.93
N GLY A 311 7.76 6.69 -0.32
CA GLY A 311 8.54 5.63 -0.95
C GLY A 311 7.67 4.44 -1.38
N ALA A 312 6.81 3.95 -0.49
CA ALA A 312 5.88 2.85 -0.80
C ALA A 312 4.88 3.23 -1.91
N PHE A 313 4.41 4.48 -1.94
CA PHE A 313 3.50 5.01 -2.95
C PHE A 313 4.15 5.17 -4.33
N LEU A 314 5.41 5.59 -4.39
CA LEU A 314 6.13 5.78 -5.65
C LEU A 314 6.61 4.45 -6.24
N PHE A 315 7.21 3.59 -5.40
CA PHE A 315 7.88 2.34 -5.80
C PHE A 315 7.05 1.07 -5.59
N GLY A 316 5.80 1.20 -5.13
CA GLY A 316 4.94 0.05 -4.86
C GLY A 316 4.79 -0.89 -6.07
N PRO A 317 4.99 -2.21 -5.93
CA PRO A 317 5.09 -3.12 -7.08
C PRO A 317 3.78 -3.27 -7.88
N ARG A 318 2.61 -3.15 -7.22
CA ARG A 318 1.29 -3.24 -7.87
C ARG A 318 0.57 -1.89 -8.00
N HIS A 319 0.77 -1.01 -7.01
CA HIS A 319 0.05 0.27 -6.91
C HIS A 319 0.94 1.49 -7.19
N GLY A 320 2.25 1.30 -7.36
CA GLY A 320 3.20 2.39 -7.50
C GLY A 320 3.03 3.16 -8.80
N VAL A 321 3.05 4.49 -8.70
CA VAL A 321 2.89 5.39 -9.85
C VAL A 321 4.05 5.21 -10.83
N ILE A 322 5.28 5.07 -10.34
CA ILE A 322 6.48 4.92 -11.19
C ILE A 322 6.50 3.52 -11.82
N ALA A 323 6.18 2.48 -11.04
CA ALA A 323 6.10 1.11 -11.56
C ALA A 323 5.05 0.99 -12.67
N LYS A 324 3.87 1.60 -12.51
CA LYS A 324 2.84 1.66 -13.55
C LYS A 324 3.27 2.51 -14.74
N TRP A 325 3.94 3.64 -14.52
CA TRP A 325 4.43 4.50 -15.59
C TRP A 325 5.49 3.79 -16.44
N TRP A 326 6.46 3.12 -15.81
CA TRP A 326 7.47 2.32 -16.51
C TRP A 326 6.87 1.11 -17.24
N ALA A 327 5.92 0.40 -16.63
CA ALA A 327 5.21 -0.68 -17.31
C ALA A 327 4.47 -0.14 -18.54
N ARG A 328 3.69 0.94 -18.39
CA ARG A 328 2.98 1.60 -19.51
C ARG A 328 3.93 2.01 -20.63
N GLN A 329 5.05 2.65 -20.31
CA GLN A 329 6.02 3.10 -21.30
C GLN A 329 6.67 1.93 -22.05
N SER A 330 6.98 0.83 -21.35
CA SER A 330 7.50 -0.39 -21.98
C SER A 330 6.48 -1.07 -22.89
N HIS A 331 5.19 -1.02 -22.55
CA HIS A 331 4.14 -1.64 -23.35
C HIS A 331 3.81 -0.83 -24.60
N THR A 332 3.79 0.51 -24.55
CA THR A 332 3.46 1.37 -25.70
C THR A 332 4.36 1.11 -26.91
N GLY A 333 5.67 0.94 -26.70
CA GLY A 333 6.61 0.68 -27.80
C GLY A 333 6.39 -0.67 -28.49
N ARG A 334 6.03 -1.70 -27.72
CA ARG A 334 5.71 -3.02 -28.26
C ARG A 334 4.38 -3.01 -29.01
N THR A 335 3.32 -2.48 -28.39
CA THR A 335 1.98 -2.39 -29.00
C THR A 335 2.01 -1.57 -30.28
N ARG A 336 2.73 -0.44 -30.30
CA ARG A 336 2.88 0.37 -31.51
C ARG A 336 3.49 -0.44 -32.66
N ARG A 337 4.56 -1.19 -32.38
CA ARG A 337 5.23 -2.06 -33.37
C ARG A 337 4.35 -3.21 -33.85
N GLU A 338 3.62 -3.84 -32.94
CA GLU A 338 2.66 -4.92 -33.26
C GLU A 338 1.49 -4.39 -34.10
N ASN A 339 0.96 -3.20 -33.81
CA ASN A 339 -0.09 -2.54 -34.61
C ASN A 339 0.40 -2.10 -36.00
N THR A 340 1.64 -1.58 -36.12
CA THR A 340 2.23 -1.28 -37.44
C THR A 340 2.38 -2.56 -38.26
N LEU A 341 2.83 -3.66 -37.63
CA LEU A 341 2.99 -4.95 -38.30
C LEU A 341 1.65 -5.55 -38.78
N LYS A 342 0.60 -5.44 -37.95
CA LYS A 342 -0.77 -5.80 -38.29
C LYS A 342 -1.29 -4.97 -39.48
N ALA A 343 -1.04 -3.66 -39.48
CA ALA A 343 -1.42 -2.79 -40.59
C ALA A 343 -0.72 -3.17 -41.90
N ILE A 344 0.59 -3.48 -41.86
CA ILE A 344 1.31 -4.01 -43.04
C ILE A 344 0.65 -5.30 -43.53
N TYR A 345 0.24 -6.20 -42.62
CA TYR A 345 -0.39 -7.47 -42.99
C TYR A 345 -1.74 -7.27 -43.67
N HIS A 346 -2.58 -6.39 -43.14
CA HIS A 346 -3.89 -6.09 -43.74
C HIS A 346 -3.77 -5.45 -45.12
N VAL A 347 -2.81 -4.54 -45.32
CA VAL A 347 -2.59 -3.94 -46.64
C VAL A 347 -2.07 -5.01 -47.61
N TRP A 348 -1.10 -5.83 -47.18
CA TRP A 348 -0.59 -6.95 -47.97
C TRP A 348 -1.68 -7.95 -48.38
N GLU A 349 -2.55 -8.35 -47.44
CA GLU A 349 -3.66 -9.26 -47.70
C GLU A 349 -4.67 -8.68 -48.71
N ASN A 350 -4.90 -7.36 -48.69
CA ASN A 350 -5.82 -6.69 -49.61
C ASN A 350 -5.22 -6.45 -51.01
N THR A 351 -3.90 -6.28 -51.14
CA THR A 351 -3.23 -6.11 -52.45
C THR A 351 -3.04 -7.44 -53.18
N GLY A 352 -3.24 -8.57 -52.48
CA GLY A 352 -3.15 -9.92 -53.03
C GLY A 352 -1.88 -10.64 -52.55
N THR A 353 -2.01 -11.92 -52.21
CA THR A 353 -0.97 -12.75 -51.57
C THR A 353 0.32 -12.95 -52.40
N GLY A 354 0.36 -12.45 -53.64
CA GLY A 354 1.52 -12.45 -54.53
C GLY A 354 2.31 -11.13 -54.56
N ALA A 355 1.88 -10.08 -53.85
CA ALA A 355 2.63 -8.83 -53.75
C ALA A 355 3.87 -9.02 -52.85
N GLU A 356 5.06 -8.72 -53.37
CA GLU A 356 6.30 -8.84 -52.58
C GLU A 356 6.40 -7.77 -51.48
N GLY A 357 5.76 -6.61 -51.66
CA GLY A 357 5.81 -5.50 -50.71
C GLY A 357 4.55 -4.63 -50.66
N VAL A 358 4.50 -3.75 -49.65
CA VAL A 358 3.38 -2.84 -49.35
C VAL A 358 3.81 -1.40 -49.60
N ALA A 359 3.01 -0.64 -50.33
CA ALA A 359 3.28 0.78 -50.58
C ALA A 359 3.16 1.62 -49.28
N LEU A 360 4.11 2.52 -49.04
CA LEU A 360 4.13 3.41 -47.87
C LEU A 360 2.88 4.29 -47.78
N THR A 361 2.34 4.73 -48.92
CA THR A 361 1.13 5.57 -49.00
C THR A 361 -0.11 4.84 -48.50
N ALA A 362 -0.29 3.59 -48.92
CA ALA A 362 -1.40 2.74 -48.47
C ALA A 362 -1.28 2.40 -46.98
N LEU A 363 -0.06 2.22 -46.48
CA LEU A 363 0.19 1.98 -45.05
C LEU A 363 -0.08 3.23 -44.20
N ALA A 364 0.30 4.42 -44.68
CA ALA A 364 0.04 5.69 -44.01
C ALA A 364 -1.47 5.97 -43.91
N GLU A 365 -2.22 5.71 -44.99
CA GLU A 365 -3.68 5.83 -45.00
C GLU A 365 -4.33 4.87 -44.00
N LYS A 366 -3.92 3.60 -43.98
CA LYS A 366 -4.45 2.60 -43.04
C LYS A 366 -4.14 2.94 -41.58
N ARG A 367 -2.94 3.47 -41.30
CA ARG A 367 -2.52 3.89 -39.94
C ARG A 367 -3.08 5.25 -39.54
N ARG A 368 -3.67 6.01 -40.48
CA ARG A 368 -4.06 7.43 -40.29
C ARG A 368 -2.90 8.26 -39.71
N ALA A 369 -1.68 8.02 -40.22
CA ALA A 369 -0.45 8.62 -39.71
C ALA A 369 0.26 9.39 -40.82
N THR A 370 1.03 10.41 -40.44
CA THR A 370 1.90 11.12 -41.38
C THR A 370 3.07 10.23 -41.82
N LEU A 371 3.65 10.51 -43.00
CA LEU A 371 4.81 9.75 -43.50
C LEU A 371 6.00 9.82 -42.53
N GLN A 372 6.17 10.94 -41.83
CA GLN A 372 7.23 11.13 -40.84
C GLN A 372 7.02 10.26 -39.58
N GLU A 373 5.79 10.18 -39.07
CA GLU A 373 5.45 9.28 -37.97
C GLU A 373 5.61 7.82 -38.35
N LEU A 374 5.21 7.47 -39.58
CA LEU A 374 5.33 6.12 -40.11
C LEU A 374 6.79 5.69 -40.28
N GLN A 375 7.68 6.59 -40.74
CA GLN A 375 9.11 6.32 -40.83
C GLN A 375 9.70 5.91 -39.47
N GLY A 376 9.37 6.63 -38.39
CA GLY A 376 9.84 6.27 -37.05
C GLY A 376 9.34 4.88 -36.57
N GLU A 377 8.14 4.47 -36.98
CA GLU A 377 7.61 3.13 -36.70
C GLU A 377 8.31 2.04 -37.52
N LEU A 378 8.61 2.32 -38.79
CA LEU A 378 9.29 1.41 -39.69
C LEU A 378 10.76 1.22 -39.31
N ASP A 379 11.45 2.28 -38.87
CA ASP A 379 12.81 2.20 -38.33
C ASP A 379 12.86 1.30 -37.09
N ALA A 380 11.82 1.32 -36.26
CA ALA A 380 11.70 0.41 -35.13
C ALA A 380 11.49 -1.04 -35.60
N LEU A 381 10.66 -1.27 -36.61
CA LEU A 381 10.47 -2.60 -37.21
C LEU A 381 11.75 -3.15 -37.85
N GLN A 382 12.52 -2.31 -38.55
CA GLN A 382 13.82 -2.67 -39.13
C GLN A 382 14.85 -3.03 -38.06
N ARG A 383 14.98 -2.22 -37.00
CA ARG A 383 15.89 -2.51 -35.88
C ARG A 383 15.58 -3.84 -35.18
N HIS A 384 14.32 -4.25 -35.17
CA HIS A 384 13.90 -5.53 -34.61
C HIS A 384 13.86 -6.67 -35.64
N GLY A 385 14.29 -6.43 -36.88
CA GLY A 385 14.35 -7.45 -37.93
C GLY A 385 12.97 -7.99 -38.33
N LEU A 386 11.93 -7.17 -38.28
CA LEU A 386 10.55 -7.56 -38.61
C LEU A 386 10.13 -7.10 -40.01
N ALA A 387 10.58 -5.93 -40.47
CA ALA A 387 10.31 -5.42 -41.81
C ALA A 387 11.56 -4.80 -42.42
N THR A 388 11.60 -4.70 -43.74
CA THR A 388 12.63 -3.97 -44.49
C THR A 388 11.97 -2.92 -45.38
N VAL A 389 12.50 -1.70 -45.40
CA VAL A 389 12.02 -0.61 -46.26
C VAL A 389 12.98 -0.45 -47.42
N ALA A 390 12.47 -0.48 -48.65
CA ALA A 390 13.25 -0.21 -49.85
C ALA A 390 12.47 0.74 -50.77
N GLY A 391 12.91 2.01 -50.83
CA GLY A 391 12.21 3.05 -51.58
C GLY A 391 10.79 3.30 -51.07
N PRO A 392 9.76 3.35 -51.93
CA PRO A 392 8.37 3.57 -51.52
C PRO A 392 7.66 2.32 -50.97
N MET A 393 8.38 1.21 -50.80
CA MET A 393 7.81 -0.12 -50.48
C MET A 393 8.38 -0.67 -49.17
N VAL A 394 7.52 -1.34 -48.41
CA VAL A 394 7.82 -2.07 -47.17
C VAL A 394 7.65 -3.56 -47.40
N TYR A 395 8.66 -4.34 -47.06
CA TYR A 395 8.68 -5.79 -47.21
C TYR A 395 8.71 -6.46 -45.84
N PHE A 396 8.04 -7.61 -45.71
CA PHE A 396 8.16 -8.42 -44.51
C PHE A 396 9.49 -9.17 -44.49
N THR A 397 10.10 -9.26 -43.32
CA THR A 397 11.05 -10.35 -43.06
C THR A 397 10.27 -11.65 -42.79
N PRO A 398 10.89 -12.84 -42.90
CA PRO A 398 10.23 -14.09 -42.52
C PRO A 398 9.69 -14.07 -41.08
N ALA A 399 10.46 -13.50 -40.14
CA ALA A 399 10.06 -13.34 -38.75
C ALA A 399 8.88 -12.37 -38.58
N GLY A 400 8.89 -11.24 -39.28
CA GLY A 400 7.79 -10.27 -39.23
C GLY A 400 6.51 -10.77 -39.90
N ARG A 401 6.61 -11.54 -41.00
CA ARG A 401 5.44 -12.16 -41.63
C ARG A 401 4.76 -13.14 -40.68
N LYS A 402 5.56 -14.01 -40.04
CA LYS A 402 5.08 -14.95 -39.03
C LYS A 402 4.38 -14.22 -37.88
N ARG A 403 5.04 -13.20 -37.31
CA ARG A 403 4.51 -12.46 -36.17
C ARG A 403 3.26 -11.65 -36.53
N GLY A 404 3.20 -11.06 -37.72
CA GLY A 404 2.01 -10.36 -38.22
C GLY A 404 0.82 -11.29 -38.40
N ALA A 405 1.06 -12.49 -38.94
CA ALA A 405 0.03 -13.52 -39.07
C ALA A 405 -0.50 -14.02 -37.72
N GLU A 406 0.38 -14.21 -36.71
CA GLU A 406 -0.03 -14.55 -35.34
C GLU A 406 -0.95 -13.48 -34.74
N ILE A 407 -0.60 -12.19 -34.87
CA ILE A 407 -1.39 -11.08 -34.33
C ILE A 407 -2.77 -11.04 -35.02
N VAL A 408 -2.81 -11.09 -36.36
CA VAL A 408 -4.06 -11.07 -37.12
C VAL A 408 -4.93 -12.30 -36.83
N ARG A 409 -4.32 -13.47 -36.64
CA ARG A 409 -5.03 -14.68 -36.22
C ARG A 409 -5.68 -14.50 -34.86
N ASN A 410 -4.94 -14.01 -33.87
CA ASN A 410 -5.45 -13.77 -32.52
C ASN A 410 -6.60 -12.75 -32.55
N HIS A 411 -6.45 -11.66 -33.31
CA HIS A 411 -7.49 -10.65 -33.54
C HIS A 411 -8.80 -11.28 -34.01
N ARG A 412 -8.73 -12.03 -35.13
CA ARG A 412 -9.89 -12.61 -35.79
C ARG A 412 -10.60 -13.65 -34.94
N LEU A 413 -9.84 -14.49 -34.23
CA LEU A 413 -10.40 -15.48 -33.31
C LEU A 413 -11.14 -14.81 -32.15
N TRP A 414 -10.58 -13.72 -31.62
CA TRP A 414 -11.22 -12.98 -30.53
C TRP A 414 -12.45 -12.19 -30.99
N GLU A 415 -12.39 -11.54 -32.15
CA GLU A 415 -13.57 -10.93 -32.78
C GLU A 415 -14.68 -11.95 -32.98
N LEU A 416 -14.36 -13.12 -33.55
CA LEU A 416 -15.32 -14.19 -33.77
C LEU A 416 -15.92 -14.72 -32.45
N TYR A 417 -15.12 -14.82 -31.39
CA TYR A 417 -15.61 -15.18 -30.06
C TYR A 417 -16.59 -14.15 -29.49
N LEU A 418 -16.27 -12.87 -29.59
CA LEU A 418 -17.13 -11.79 -29.10
C LEU A 418 -18.43 -11.70 -29.89
N THR A 419 -18.39 -11.93 -31.21
CA THR A 419 -19.61 -11.99 -32.03
C THR A 419 -20.45 -13.22 -31.72
N ASN A 420 -19.86 -14.43 -31.71
CA ASN A 420 -20.63 -15.67 -31.60
C ASN A 420 -21.05 -16.03 -30.17
N SER A 421 -20.18 -15.77 -29.18
CA SER A 421 -20.39 -16.22 -27.79
C SER A 421 -20.88 -15.10 -26.88
N ALA A 422 -20.44 -13.86 -27.11
CA ALA A 422 -20.87 -12.69 -26.32
C ALA A 422 -22.03 -11.92 -26.97
N ASN A 423 -22.46 -12.31 -28.19
CA ASN A 423 -23.57 -11.73 -28.95
C ASN A 423 -23.46 -10.20 -29.14
N ILE A 424 -22.23 -9.71 -29.31
CA ILE A 424 -21.94 -8.31 -29.58
C ILE A 424 -21.88 -8.10 -31.09
N ALA A 425 -22.53 -7.05 -31.60
CA ALA A 425 -22.54 -6.73 -33.03
C ALA A 425 -21.10 -6.50 -33.54
N ALA A 426 -20.75 -7.10 -34.69
CA ALA A 426 -19.40 -7.09 -35.24
C ALA A 426 -18.79 -5.68 -35.36
N ASP A 427 -19.62 -4.68 -35.66
CA ASP A 427 -19.21 -3.27 -35.81
C ASP A 427 -18.73 -2.62 -34.49
N HIS A 428 -19.02 -3.22 -33.33
CA HIS A 428 -18.67 -2.71 -32.00
C HIS A 428 -17.58 -3.54 -31.31
N VAL A 429 -17.11 -4.60 -31.95
CA VAL A 429 -16.17 -5.58 -31.36
C VAL A 429 -14.71 -5.27 -31.70
N HIS A 430 -14.47 -4.49 -32.76
CA HIS A 430 -13.14 -4.22 -33.29
C HIS A 430 -12.20 -3.58 -32.26
N ASP A 431 -12.69 -2.54 -31.56
CA ASP A 431 -11.91 -1.78 -30.58
C ASP A 431 -11.57 -2.62 -29.32
N ASP A 432 -12.51 -3.47 -28.90
CA ASP A 432 -12.30 -4.40 -27.78
C ASP A 432 -11.29 -5.51 -28.13
N ALA A 433 -11.30 -5.96 -29.39
CA ALA A 433 -10.35 -6.94 -29.88
C ALA A 433 -8.93 -6.39 -30.05
N GLU A 434 -8.80 -5.14 -30.52
CA GLU A 434 -7.51 -4.46 -30.67
C GLU A 434 -6.73 -4.34 -29.33
N ASN A 435 -7.45 -4.19 -28.22
CA ASN A 435 -6.83 -4.08 -26.90
C ASN A 435 -6.31 -5.42 -26.35
N ILE A 436 -6.92 -6.54 -26.72
CA ILE A 436 -6.70 -7.85 -26.09
C ILE A 436 -5.77 -8.75 -26.92
N GLU A 437 -5.72 -8.58 -28.25
CA GLU A 437 -4.98 -9.45 -29.18
C GLU A 437 -3.49 -9.64 -28.83
N HIS A 438 -2.84 -8.61 -28.28
CA HIS A 438 -1.41 -8.62 -27.94
C HIS A 438 -1.10 -9.35 -26.62
N VAL A 439 -2.13 -9.65 -25.83
CA VAL A 439 -2.03 -10.23 -24.48
C VAL A 439 -2.51 -11.68 -24.45
N LEU A 440 -3.19 -12.15 -25.49
CA LEU A 440 -3.64 -13.54 -25.60
C LEU A 440 -2.45 -14.50 -25.71
N GLY A 441 -2.21 -15.27 -24.65
CA GLY A 441 -1.23 -16.36 -24.64
C GLY A 441 -1.70 -17.55 -25.50
N GLU A 442 -0.76 -18.39 -25.96
CA GLU A 442 -1.06 -19.53 -26.83
C GLU A 442 -2.13 -20.47 -26.25
N ASP A 443 -2.12 -20.71 -24.94
CA ASP A 443 -3.09 -21.59 -24.27
C ASP A 443 -4.53 -21.06 -24.40
N VAL A 444 -4.70 -19.74 -24.26
CA VAL A 444 -6.01 -19.07 -24.41
C VAL A 444 -6.45 -19.13 -25.87
N VAL A 445 -5.54 -18.93 -26.81
CA VAL A 445 -5.83 -18.99 -28.25
C VAL A 445 -6.27 -20.41 -28.65
N ARG A 446 -5.59 -21.45 -28.16
CA ARG A 446 -5.99 -22.85 -28.41
C ARG A 446 -7.37 -23.16 -27.83
N GLU A 447 -7.68 -22.64 -26.64
CA GLU A 447 -9.01 -22.80 -26.05
C GLU A 447 -10.09 -22.05 -26.85
N LEU A 448 -9.78 -20.86 -27.38
CA LEU A 448 -10.68 -20.12 -28.28
C LEU A 448 -10.97 -20.91 -29.55
N GLU A 449 -9.94 -21.47 -30.20
CA GLU A 449 -10.12 -22.30 -31.39
C GLU A 449 -11.00 -23.51 -31.13
N ARG A 450 -10.81 -24.18 -29.99
CA ARG A 450 -11.62 -25.34 -29.57
C ARG A 450 -13.09 -24.95 -29.39
N ARG A 451 -13.35 -23.81 -28.76
CA ARG A 451 -14.72 -23.29 -28.54
C ARG A 451 -15.39 -22.84 -29.83
N LEU A 452 -14.62 -22.30 -30.76
CA LEU A 452 -15.08 -21.81 -32.07
C LEU A 452 -15.13 -22.91 -33.14
N GLY A 453 -14.85 -24.17 -32.78
CA GLY A 453 -14.91 -25.30 -33.72
C GLY A 453 -13.88 -25.24 -34.85
N HIS A 454 -12.70 -24.67 -34.59
CA HIS A 454 -11.64 -24.47 -35.60
C HIS A 454 -12.11 -23.70 -36.85
N ALA A 455 -12.87 -22.62 -36.63
CA ALA A 455 -13.31 -21.74 -37.70
C ALA A 455 -12.15 -21.24 -38.58
N THR A 456 -12.35 -21.26 -39.89
CA THR A 456 -11.35 -20.84 -40.89
C THR A 456 -11.59 -19.42 -41.41
N ARG A 457 -12.71 -18.78 -41.03
CA ARG A 457 -13.07 -17.43 -41.43
C ARG A 457 -13.54 -16.59 -40.25
N ASP A 458 -13.23 -15.29 -40.31
CA ASP A 458 -13.69 -14.29 -39.34
C ASP A 458 -15.15 -13.84 -39.67
N PRO A 459 -15.79 -13.03 -38.80
CA PRO A 459 -17.16 -12.54 -39.01
C PRO A 459 -17.34 -11.74 -40.32
N HIS A 460 -16.26 -11.20 -40.89
CA HIS A 460 -16.27 -10.43 -42.13
C HIS A 460 -15.88 -11.27 -43.36
N GLY A 461 -15.72 -12.58 -43.19
CA GLY A 461 -15.42 -13.54 -44.25
C GLY A 461 -13.95 -13.61 -44.68
N LYS A 462 -13.01 -12.97 -43.97
CA LYS A 462 -11.57 -13.12 -44.23
C LYS A 462 -11.03 -14.41 -43.62
N ALA A 463 -9.98 -14.97 -44.21
CA ALA A 463 -9.39 -16.23 -43.74
C ALA A 463 -8.64 -16.05 -42.40
N ILE A 464 -8.86 -16.91 -41.42
CA ILE A 464 -8.07 -16.93 -40.19
C ILE A 464 -6.76 -17.68 -40.49
N PRO A 465 -5.57 -17.05 -40.35
CA PRO A 465 -4.31 -17.74 -40.61
C PRO A 465 -4.19 -19.00 -39.75
N SER A 466 -3.84 -20.13 -40.34
CA SER A 466 -3.69 -21.38 -39.59
C SER A 466 -2.34 -21.46 -38.88
N ALA A 467 -2.27 -22.17 -37.76
CA ALA A 467 -1.01 -22.39 -37.05
C ALA A 467 0.04 -23.08 -37.95
N GLN A 468 -0.39 -23.99 -38.85
CA GLN A 468 0.51 -24.69 -39.77
C GLN A 468 1.11 -23.75 -40.83
N GLU A 469 0.33 -22.83 -41.41
CA GLU A 469 0.82 -21.83 -42.36
C GLU A 469 1.80 -20.85 -41.71
N ILE A 470 1.55 -20.46 -40.46
CA ILE A 470 2.44 -19.60 -39.66
C ILE A 470 3.79 -20.29 -39.41
N HIS A 471 3.81 -21.60 -39.20
CA HIS A 471 5.04 -22.36 -39.00
C HIS A 471 5.78 -22.71 -40.31
N GLN A 472 5.09 -22.84 -41.44
CA GLN A 472 5.67 -23.19 -42.75
C GLN A 472 6.15 -21.99 -43.57
N GLY A 473 5.70 -20.76 -43.26
CA GLY A 473 6.04 -19.52 -43.97
C GLY A 473 7.52 -19.07 -43.97
N GLY A 474 8.45 -19.93 -43.55
CA GLY A 474 9.91 -19.73 -43.66
C GLY A 474 10.52 -20.23 -44.98
N GLY A 475 9.76 -20.92 -45.84
CA GLY A 475 10.26 -21.39 -47.12
C GLY A 475 9.14 -21.65 -48.13
N LEU A 476 9.00 -20.76 -49.10
CA LEU A 476 8.31 -21.07 -50.36
C LEU A 476 9.24 -20.68 -51.50
N SER A 477 10.01 -21.65 -51.97
CA SER A 477 10.54 -21.70 -53.33
C SER A 477 10.32 -23.09 -53.90
N GLY A 478 9.62 -23.15 -55.04
CA GLY A 478 9.82 -24.18 -56.06
C GLY A 478 8.99 -25.46 -55.98
N GLU A 479 8.18 -25.65 -57.03
CA GLU A 479 7.84 -26.93 -57.69
C GLU A 479 6.93 -27.94 -56.99
N ALA A 480 5.76 -28.18 -57.62
CA ALA A 480 5.51 -29.47 -58.29
C ALA A 480 4.30 -29.36 -59.23
N GLY A 481 4.55 -28.97 -60.48
CA GLY A 481 3.76 -29.45 -61.60
C GLY A 481 4.25 -30.86 -61.95
N GLY A 482 3.36 -31.86 -61.90
CA GLY A 482 3.75 -33.26 -62.07
C GLY A 482 2.59 -34.14 -62.53
N LYS A 483 2.32 -34.06 -63.84
CA LYS A 483 1.67 -35.00 -64.77
C LYS A 483 0.90 -36.20 -64.19
N ALA A 484 -0.36 -36.28 -64.61
CA ALA A 484 -1.15 -37.49 -64.69
C ALA A 484 -0.73 -38.42 -65.85
N ARG A 485 -0.92 -39.73 -65.60
CA ARG A 485 -1.08 -40.91 -66.49
C ARG A 485 0.13 -41.83 -66.70
N PRO A 486 -0.12 -43.13 -66.96
CA PRO A 486 -1.41 -43.85 -66.93
C PRO A 486 -1.65 -44.62 -65.62
#